data_AF-J2GP55-F1
#
_entry.id   AF-J2GP55-F1
#
_cell.length_a   1.000
_cell.length_b   1.000
_cell.length_c   1.000
_cell.angle_alpha   90.00
_cell.angle_beta   90.00
_cell.angle_gamma   90.00
#
_symmetry.space_group_name_H-M   'P 1'
#
loop_
_entity.id
_entity.type
_entity.pdbx_description
1 polymer ?
#
loop_
_entity_poly.entity_id
_entity_poly.type
_entity_poly.pdbx_seq_one_letter_code
_entity_poly.pdbx_strand_id
1 'polypeptide(L)'
;MVELGDARDVIGSSVAIDLYGSVTTVGTVIWQSSHYVGVRFEVPLHDAVVRHVGFTPPEIPFEEQLHRDRFGRVLPPLESAGRRRYGDGSAGAAL
;
A
#
# COMPACT_ATOMS: atom_id res chain seq x y z
N MET A 1 -2.31 4.85 -4.05
CA MET A 1 -0.86 4.78 -4.32
C MET A 1 -0.40 6.19 -4.56
N VAL A 2 0.62 6.68 -3.85
CA VAL A 2 1.14 8.05 -4.01
C VAL A 2 2.50 7.94 -4.69
N GLU A 3 2.70 8.71 -5.74
CA GLU A 3 3.99 8.81 -6.42
C GLU A 3 4.80 9.94 -5.79
N LEU A 4 5.99 9.63 -5.30
CA LEU A 4 7.01 10.63 -5.00
C LEU A 4 7.91 10.75 -6.23
N GLY A 5 8.51 11.93 -6.42
CA GLY A 5 9.55 12.14 -7.44
C GLY A 5 10.80 11.29 -7.17
N ASP A 6 11.99 11.85 -7.35
CA ASP A 6 13.24 11.09 -7.18
C ASP A 6 13.62 10.79 -5.71
N ALA A 7 12.69 10.96 -4.77
CA ALA A 7 12.93 10.73 -3.36
C ALA A 7 13.11 9.23 -3.06
N ARG A 8 14.19 8.89 -2.36
CA ARG A 8 14.53 7.53 -1.94
C ARG A 8 14.71 7.50 -0.43
N ASP A 9 14.47 6.33 0.15
CA ASP A 9 14.65 6.06 1.58
C ASP A 9 13.81 6.98 2.49
N VAL A 10 12.55 7.19 2.09
CA VAL A 10 11.62 8.09 2.80
C VAL A 10 10.76 7.35 3.84
N ILE A 11 11.00 6.07 4.07
CA ILE A 11 10.22 5.28 5.04
C ILE A 11 10.35 5.90 6.43
N GLY A 12 9.23 6.06 7.14
CA GLY A 12 9.16 6.73 8.44
C GLY A 12 9.06 8.26 8.36
N SER A 13 9.24 8.85 7.18
CA SER A 13 9.07 10.30 6.99
C SER A 13 7.60 10.71 7.09
N SER A 14 7.37 11.89 7.66
CA SER A 14 6.06 12.54 7.64
C SER A 14 5.85 13.24 6.29
N VAL A 15 4.64 13.16 5.77
CA VAL A 15 4.25 13.70 4.47
C VAL A 15 2.89 14.37 4.60
N ALA A 16 2.80 15.60 4.08
CA ALA A 16 1.53 16.30 3.87
C ALA A 16 1.04 16.02 2.45
N ILE A 17 -0.23 15.64 2.33
CA ILE A 17 -0.87 15.29 1.06
C ILE A 17 -2.06 16.19 0.86
N ASP A 18 -2.05 16.95 -0.23
CA ASP A 18 -3.24 17.63 -0.71
C ASP A 18 -4.12 16.66 -1.50
N LEU A 19 -5.32 16.41 -1.00
CA LEU A 19 -6.32 15.57 -1.65
C LEU A 19 -7.24 16.46 -2.49
N TYR A 20 -6.87 16.61 -3.76
CA TYR A 20 -7.68 17.27 -4.80
C TYR A 20 -8.10 18.71 -4.44
N GLY A 21 -7.22 19.47 -3.77
CA GLY A 21 -7.48 20.86 -3.36
C GLY A 21 -8.60 21.03 -2.33
N SER A 22 -9.11 19.93 -1.77
CA SER A 22 -10.25 19.94 -0.85
C SER A 22 -9.82 19.77 0.60
N VAL A 23 -8.85 18.88 0.85
CA VAL A 23 -8.39 18.51 2.19
C VAL A 23 -6.88 18.25 2.13
N THR A 24 -6.13 18.92 3.00
CA THR A 24 -4.75 18.52 3.31
C THR A 24 -4.76 17.55 4.49
N THR A 25 -4.06 16.44 4.36
CA THR A 25 -3.89 15.44 5.42
C THR A 25 -2.42 15.12 5.66
N VAL A 26 -2.11 14.60 6.85
CA VAL A 26 -0.76 14.20 7.24
C VAL A 26 -0.71 12.70 7.43
N GLY A 27 0.40 12.09 7.03
CA GLY A 27 0.65 10.68 7.25
C GLY A 27 2.12 10.34 7.30
N THR A 28 2.39 9.08 7.63
CA THR A 28 3.74 8.51 7.66
C THR A 28 3.92 7.55 6.49
N VAL A 29 5.05 7.61 5.80
CA VAL A 29 5.41 6.60 4.81
C VAL A 29 5.72 5.28 5.51
N ILE A 30 4.99 4.22 5.17
CA ILE A 30 5.12 2.88 5.78
C ILE A 30 5.74 1.83 4.85
N TRP A 31 5.75 2.08 3.54
CA TRP A 31 6.48 1.28 2.57
C TRP A 31 6.85 2.12 1.35
N GLN A 32 7.93 1.74 0.67
CA GLN A 32 8.36 2.33 -0.60
C GLN A 32 8.68 1.22 -1.62
N SER A 33 8.27 1.41 -2.86
CA SER A 33 8.66 0.59 -4.01
C SER A 33 8.89 1.49 -5.22
N SER A 34 10.15 1.64 -5.63
CA SER A 34 10.56 2.59 -6.66
C SER A 34 10.10 4.01 -6.32
N HIS A 35 9.28 4.63 -7.17
CA HIS A 35 8.71 5.97 -6.99
C HIS A 35 7.39 5.97 -6.22
N TYR A 36 6.89 4.80 -5.81
CA TYR A 36 5.62 4.69 -5.11
C TYR A 36 5.82 4.49 -3.62
N VAL A 37 4.92 5.11 -2.85
CA VAL A 37 4.86 4.93 -1.42
C VAL A 37 3.45 4.57 -0.94
N GLY A 38 3.41 3.84 0.16
CA GLY A 38 2.24 3.70 0.99
C GLY A 38 2.32 4.65 2.17
N VAL A 39 1.24 5.38 2.40
CA VAL A 39 1.13 6.33 3.49
C VAL A 39 0.05 5.87 4.46
N ARG A 40 0.38 5.81 5.75
CA ARG A 40 -0.59 5.65 6.83
C ARG A 40 -0.97 7.04 7.33
N PHE A 41 -2.22 7.43 7.12
CA PHE A 41 -2.74 8.70 7.61
C PHE A 41 -2.78 8.71 9.15
N GLU A 42 -2.46 9.86 9.75
CA GLU A 42 -2.54 10.05 11.20
C GLU A 42 -4.00 10.06 11.68
N VAL A 43 -4.87 10.65 10.87
CA VAL A 43 -6.33 10.66 11.09
C VAL A 43 -6.98 9.84 9.97
N PRO A 44 -7.91 8.93 10.30
CA PRO A 44 -8.70 8.23 9.28
C PRO A 44 -9.36 9.21 8.31
N LEU A 45 -9.24 8.95 7.01
CA LEU A 45 -9.92 9.75 6.01
C LEU A 45 -11.43 9.51 6.08
N HIS A 46 -12.19 10.59 5.97
CA HIS A 46 -13.64 10.51 5.91
C HIS A 46 -14.10 9.78 4.63
N ASP A 47 -15.10 8.92 4.74
CA ASP A 47 -15.67 8.13 3.64
C ASP A 47 -15.95 8.94 2.36
N ALA A 48 -16.51 10.15 2.53
CA ALA A 48 -16.82 11.03 1.40
C ALA A 48 -15.57 11.41 0.59
N VAL A 49 -14.45 11.64 1.27
CA VAL A 49 -13.15 11.92 0.62
C VAL A 49 -12.72 10.69 -0.15
N VAL A 50 -12.71 9.52 0.51
CA VAL A 50 -12.30 8.23 -0.09
C VAL A 50 -13.11 7.91 -1.35
N ARG A 51 -14.43 8.12 -1.33
CA ARG A 51 -15.32 7.95 -2.49
C ARG A 51 -15.00 8.96 -3.61
N HIS A 52 -14.71 10.21 -3.26
CA HIS A 52 -14.36 11.24 -4.22
C HIS A 52 -13.04 10.95 -4.96
N VAL A 53 -12.07 10.31 -4.29
CA VAL A 53 -10.80 9.89 -4.91
C VAL A 53 -10.95 8.69 -5.86
N GLY A 54 -12.16 8.16 -6.04
CA GLY A 54 -12.45 7.06 -6.96
C GLY A 54 -12.46 5.67 -6.32
N PHE A 55 -12.47 5.57 -4.98
CA PHE A 55 -12.74 4.29 -4.33
C PHE A 55 -14.24 4.04 -4.24
N THR A 56 -14.74 3.09 -5.03
CA THR A 56 -16.08 2.54 -4.82
C THR A 56 -15.98 1.40 -3.82
N PRO A 57 -16.50 1.55 -2.58
CA PRO A 57 -16.49 0.46 -1.63
C PRO A 57 -17.27 -0.73 -2.21
N PRO A 58 -16.74 -1.96 -2.10
CA PRO A 58 -17.50 -3.15 -2.48
C PRO A 58 -18.79 -3.23 -1.66
N GLU A 59 -19.84 -3.81 -2.24
CA GLU A 59 -21.15 -3.98 -1.57
C GLU A 59 -21.07 -4.90 -0.34
N ILE A 60 -20.03 -5.74 -0.28
CA ILE A 60 -19.77 -6.67 0.82
C ILE A 60 -18.90 -6.01 1.91
N PRO A 61 -19.19 -6.24 3.21
CA PRO A 61 -18.37 -5.77 4.33
C PRO A 61 -16.90 -6.17 4.20
N PHE A 62 -15.98 -5.33 4.68
CA PHE A 62 -14.53 -5.56 4.54
C PHE A 62 -14.10 -6.91 5.15
N GLU A 63 -14.74 -7.29 6.25
CA GLU A 63 -14.51 -8.54 6.98
C GLU A 63 -14.91 -9.78 6.15
N GLU A 64 -15.78 -9.61 5.17
CA GLU A 64 -16.24 -10.65 4.24
C GLU A 64 -15.48 -10.62 2.90
N GLN A 65 -14.64 -9.60 2.67
CA GLN A 65 -13.87 -9.47 1.44
C GLN A 65 -12.66 -10.41 1.46
N LEU A 66 -12.63 -11.34 0.50
CA LEU A 66 -11.43 -12.12 0.21
C LEU A 66 -10.30 -11.18 -0.24
N HIS A 67 -9.13 -11.28 0.38
CA HIS A 67 -7.96 -10.48 0.02
C HIS A 67 -7.60 -10.75 -1.44
N ARG A 68 -7.30 -9.72 -2.24
CA ARG A 68 -7.01 -9.86 -3.68
C ARG A 68 -5.63 -9.27 -4.03
N ASP A 69 -5.01 -9.84 -5.06
CA ASP A 69 -3.83 -9.24 -5.68
C ASP A 69 -4.19 -8.00 -6.51
N ARG A 70 -3.18 -7.32 -7.05
CA ARG A 70 -3.36 -6.13 -7.91
C ARG A 70 -4.08 -6.40 -9.24
N PHE A 71 -4.30 -7.67 -9.59
CA PHE A 71 -5.03 -8.10 -10.78
C PHE A 71 -6.45 -8.60 -10.43
N GLY A 72 -6.88 -8.44 -9.17
CA GLY A 72 -8.21 -8.84 -8.70
C GLY A 72 -8.35 -10.33 -8.40
N ARG A 73 -7.27 -11.13 -8.43
CA ARG A 73 -7.32 -12.56 -8.09
C ARG A 73 -7.33 -12.73 -6.58
N VAL A 74 -8.14 -13.66 -6.09
CA VAL A 74 -8.17 -13.99 -4.65
C VAL A 74 -6.80 -14.52 -4.23
N LEU A 75 -6.23 -13.92 -3.19
CA LEU A 75 -5.01 -14.41 -2.57
C LEU A 75 -5.30 -15.74 -1.88
N PRO A 76 -4.37 -16.71 -1.96
CA PRO A 76 -4.52 -17.96 -1.22
C PRO A 76 -4.64 -17.64 0.28
N PRO A 77 -5.44 -18.43 1.04
CA PRO A 77 -5.51 -18.30 2.48
C PRO A 77 -4.10 -18.31 3.06
N LEU A 78 -3.84 -17.44 4.04
CA LEU A 78 -2.62 -17.48 4.83
C LEU A 78 -2.70 -18.69 5.77
N GLU A 79 -2.74 -19.91 5.23
CA GLU A 79 -2.52 -21.10 6.03
C GLU A 79 -1.10 -20.99 6.56
N SER A 80 -0.99 -20.73 7.88
CA SER A 80 0.22 -20.78 8.68
C SER A 80 1.47 -20.57 7.83
N ALA A 81 1.82 -19.31 7.53
CA ALA A 81 3.08 -18.95 6.87
C ALA A 81 4.27 -19.27 7.79
N GLY A 82 4.43 -20.55 8.14
CA GLY A 82 5.62 -21.13 8.69
C GLY A 82 6.70 -21.02 7.63
N ARG A 83 7.54 -19.99 7.78
CA ARG A 83 8.96 -20.04 7.45
C ARG A 83 9.27 -20.32 5.97
N ARG A 84 8.69 -19.55 5.03
CA ARG A 84 9.38 -19.38 3.73
C ARG A 84 10.59 -18.48 3.97
N ARG A 85 11.76 -19.09 4.06
CA ARG A 85 13.06 -18.41 4.09
C ARG A 85 13.13 -17.47 2.90
N TYR A 86 13.17 -16.18 3.19
CA TYR A 86 13.45 -15.14 2.22
C TYR A 86 14.96 -15.19 1.94
N GLY A 87 15.34 -15.62 0.74
CA GLY A 87 16.68 -15.48 0.15
C GLY A 87 17.81 -16.32 0.72
N ASP A 88 18.05 -17.51 0.15
CA ASP A 88 19.42 -18.02 0.03
C ASP A 88 19.91 -17.68 -1.38
N GLY A 89 21.05 -17.01 -1.45
CA GLY A 89 21.61 -16.51 -2.69
C GLY A 89 22.20 -17.63 -3.52
N SER A 90 21.80 -17.73 -4.79
CA SER A 90 22.63 -18.35 -5.81
C SER A 90 23.10 -17.27 -6.79
N ALA A 91 24.26 -16.73 -6.48
CA ALA A 91 25.15 -16.18 -7.50
C ALA A 91 25.40 -17.29 -8.53
N GLY A 92 25.31 -16.92 -9.82
CA GLY A 92 25.69 -17.80 -10.89
C GLY A 92 27.16 -18.20 -10.80
N ALA A 93 27.43 -19.46 -11.12
CA ALA A 93 28.72 -19.87 -11.67
C ALA A 93 28.45 -20.37 -13.09
N ALA A 94 28.99 -19.63 -14.05
CA ALA A 94 29.04 -19.98 -15.45
C ALA A 94 29.86 -21.25 -15.66
N LEU A 95 29.56 -21.93 -16.77
CA LEU A 95 30.36 -22.98 -17.40
C LEU A 95 31.78 -22.52 -17.70
#